data_AF-A0A2N0MDP4-F1
#
_entry.id   AF-A0A2N0MDP4-F1
#
_cell.length_a   1.000
_cell.length_b   1.000
_cell.length_c   1.000
_cell.angle_alpha   90.00
_cell.angle_beta   90.00
_cell.angle_gamma   90.00
#
_symmetry.space_group_name_H-M   'P 1'
#
loop_
_entity.id
_entity.type
_entity.pdbx_description
1 polymer ?
#
loop_
_entity_poly.entity_id
_entity_poly.type
_entity_poly.pdbx_seq_one_letter_code
_entity_poly.pdbx_strand_id
1 'polypeptide(L)'
;MMERRFVIVGLMSMVVLASVACSGDGSSDAGTADDAGSTSAPSALASPASQVTVANDGPVAVNLSADFPIEFYQGEGAYPGHGGNFSGLFDGTRPVVLNLWAGACPPCRAEMPDFDDFNTEYGERVGVFGLDIGPFVGLGSREDGKNLVEKLGVSYPIGTTTDAEVVRDYRVLGMPTTVFLTADGQTQRTWSGLLTASKLSELADELIAAS
;
A
#
# COMPACT_ATOMS: atom_id res chain seq x y z
N MET A 1 -1.90 53.61 15.18
CA MET A 1 -3.24 53.30 15.69
C MET A 1 -3.35 51.78 15.71
N MET A 2 -2.93 51.12 16.80
CA MET A 2 -3.75 50.76 17.98
C MET A 2 -4.88 49.77 17.58
N GLU A 3 -5.00 48.55 18.09
CA GLU A 3 -4.34 47.86 19.21
C GLU A 3 -4.36 46.33 19.03
N ARG A 4 -3.33 45.71 19.61
CA ARG A 4 -3.22 44.28 19.93
C ARG A 4 -4.20 43.92 21.05
N ARG A 5 -4.84 42.76 20.98
CA ARG A 5 -5.33 42.05 22.18
C ARG A 5 -4.95 40.58 22.09
N PHE A 6 -3.72 40.28 22.51
CA PHE A 6 -3.31 38.94 22.92
C PHE A 6 -3.90 38.70 24.32
N VAL A 7 -4.70 37.65 24.49
CA VAL A 7 -5.07 37.12 25.80
C VAL A 7 -4.28 35.84 26.01
N ILE A 8 -3.45 35.90 27.05
CA ILE A 8 -2.45 34.94 27.48
C ILE A 8 -3.08 33.97 28.50
N VAL A 9 -2.86 32.67 28.26
CA VAL A 9 -2.54 31.60 29.22
C VAL A 9 -3.46 31.43 30.44
N GLY A 10 -4.28 30.37 30.40
CA GLY A 10 -4.87 29.72 31.57
C GLY A 10 -4.43 28.25 31.62
N LEU A 11 -3.26 28.00 32.18
CA LEU A 11 -2.71 26.67 32.41
C LEU A 11 -3.28 26.15 33.73
N MET A 12 -4.18 25.16 33.69
CA MET A 12 -4.72 24.54 34.89
C MET A 12 -4.42 23.04 34.88
N SER A 13 -3.39 22.69 35.66
CA SER A 13 -2.99 21.33 36.00
C SER A 13 -4.09 20.62 36.79
N MET A 14 -4.35 19.35 36.47
CA MET A 14 -4.93 18.42 37.42
C MET A 14 -4.26 17.05 37.26
N VAL A 15 -3.25 16.85 38.11
CA VAL A 15 -2.60 15.57 38.35
C VAL A 15 -3.52 14.78 39.29
N VAL A 16 -3.96 13.59 38.88
CA VAL A 16 -4.64 12.63 39.75
C VAL A 16 -3.78 11.36 39.78
N LEU A 17 -2.99 11.21 40.84
CA LEU A 17 -2.41 9.93 41.24
C LEU A 17 -3.47 9.14 41.99
N ALA A 18 -3.78 7.93 41.54
CA ALA A 18 -4.46 6.93 42.34
C ALA A 18 -3.64 5.62 42.30
N SER A 19 -2.90 5.41 43.38
CA SER A 19 -2.18 4.18 43.70
C SER A 19 -3.17 3.15 44.25
N VAL A 20 -3.29 1.99 43.60
CA VAL A 20 -3.90 0.81 44.22
C VAL A 20 -2.85 -0.30 44.21
N ALA A 21 -2.33 -0.58 45.40
CA ALA A 21 -1.60 -1.79 45.72
C ALA A 21 -2.54 -2.68 46.54
N CYS A 22 -2.63 -3.96 46.21
CA CYS A 22 -2.93 -5.02 47.18
C CYS A 22 -2.35 -6.33 46.67
N SER A 23 -1.53 -6.93 47.52
CA SER A 23 -0.81 -8.20 47.39
C SER A 23 -1.75 -9.41 47.49
N GLY A 24 -1.33 -10.53 46.92
CA GLY A 24 -1.96 -11.84 47.11
C GLY A 24 -0.93 -12.96 46.89
N ASP A 25 -0.24 -13.32 47.97
CA ASP A 25 0.65 -14.47 48.11
C ASP A 25 -0.20 -15.71 48.48
N GLY A 26 0.16 -16.90 47.98
CA GLY A 26 -0.63 -18.11 48.24
C GLY A 26 -0.06 -19.35 47.54
N SER A 27 0.96 -19.92 48.15
CA SER A 27 1.67 -21.14 47.73
C SER A 27 1.06 -22.40 48.37
N SER A 28 1.33 -23.55 47.71
CA SER A 28 1.54 -24.91 48.27
C SER A 28 0.38 -25.92 48.27
N ASP A 29 0.55 -27.03 47.52
CA ASP A 29 0.80 -28.42 48.03
C ASP A 29 0.66 -29.41 46.84
N ALA A 30 1.71 -30.12 46.42
CA ALA A 30 2.36 -31.32 47.01
C ALA A 30 1.53 -32.61 46.85
N GLY A 31 1.99 -33.50 45.95
CA GLY A 31 1.49 -34.87 45.76
C GLY A 31 2.51 -35.70 44.98
N THR A 32 2.96 -36.79 45.60
CA THR A 32 4.23 -37.50 45.41
C THR A 32 4.10 -38.76 44.53
N ALA A 33 5.26 -39.23 44.06
CA ALA A 33 5.72 -40.63 43.89
C ALA A 33 5.72 -41.27 42.48
N ASP A 34 6.96 -41.44 42.00
CA ASP A 34 7.63 -42.68 41.54
C ASP A 34 7.00 -43.58 40.45
N ASP A 35 7.74 -43.81 39.35
CA ASP A 35 8.45 -45.09 39.10
C ASP A 35 9.37 -45.00 37.86
N ALA A 36 10.47 -45.75 37.90
CA ALA A 36 11.54 -45.84 36.92
C ALA A 36 11.22 -46.84 35.79
N GLY A 37 11.70 -46.56 34.58
CA GLY A 37 11.58 -47.49 33.46
C GLY A 37 12.38 -47.06 32.24
N SER A 38 13.64 -47.47 32.20
CA SER A 38 14.52 -47.38 31.04
C SER A 38 14.00 -48.23 29.88
N THR A 39 13.98 -47.71 28.64
CA THR A 39 14.54 -48.36 27.43
C THR A 39 14.17 -47.64 26.12
N SER A 40 15.15 -47.65 25.20
CA SER A 40 15.07 -47.47 23.73
C SER A 40 14.73 -46.09 23.13
N ALA A 41 15.79 -45.43 22.62
CA ALA A 41 15.74 -44.67 21.36
C ALA A 41 15.67 -45.68 20.17
N PRO A 42 15.21 -45.32 18.94
CA PRO A 42 15.76 -44.19 18.18
C PRO A 42 14.80 -43.39 17.27
N SER A 43 15.33 -42.25 16.83
CA SER A 43 15.10 -41.60 15.52
C SER A 43 13.69 -41.15 15.15
N ALA A 44 13.43 -39.85 15.27
CA ALA A 44 12.79 -39.04 14.22
C ALA A 44 12.74 -37.56 14.61
N LEU A 45 13.28 -36.70 13.73
CA LEU A 45 12.88 -35.30 13.46
C LEU A 45 13.16 -34.30 14.61
N ALA A 46 13.90 -33.21 14.45
CA ALA A 46 13.98 -32.31 13.30
C ALA A 46 15.32 -31.55 13.31
N SER A 47 15.91 -31.39 12.13
CA SER A 47 16.96 -30.40 11.88
C SER A 47 16.41 -28.98 12.09
N PRO A 48 17.19 -28.07 12.70
CA PRO A 48 16.88 -26.65 12.69
C PRO A 48 17.37 -26.00 11.39
N ALA A 49 16.76 -24.86 11.08
CA ALA A 49 17.08 -23.90 10.02
C ALA A 49 16.57 -24.22 8.60
N SER A 50 15.50 -23.53 8.23
CA SER A 50 15.46 -22.87 6.93
C SER A 50 14.95 -21.46 7.15
N GLN A 51 15.90 -20.53 7.04
CA GLN A 51 15.65 -19.10 7.01
C GLN A 51 14.78 -18.81 5.79
N VAL A 52 13.64 -18.15 5.99
CA VAL A 52 12.85 -17.60 4.88
C VAL A 52 13.61 -16.39 4.36
N THR A 53 14.45 -16.60 3.35
CA THR A 53 14.99 -15.53 2.52
C THR A 53 13.93 -15.16 1.49
N VAL A 54 13.29 -14.00 1.64
CA VAL A 54 12.53 -13.39 0.54
C VAL A 54 13.51 -12.51 -0.23
N ALA A 55 14.07 -13.06 -1.30
CA ALA A 55 14.83 -12.32 -2.31
C ALA A 55 13.97 -12.20 -3.58
N ASN A 56 13.86 -10.98 -4.10
CA ASN A 56 13.18 -10.60 -5.34
C ASN A 56 13.98 -11.03 -6.59
N ASP A 57 13.32 -10.86 -7.75
CA ASP A 57 13.90 -10.52 -9.08
C ASP A 57 13.72 -11.55 -10.22
N GLY A 58 12.72 -11.24 -11.06
CA GLY A 58 12.56 -11.70 -12.44
C GLY A 58 11.42 -10.88 -13.08
N PRO A 59 11.50 -10.49 -14.37
CA PRO A 59 10.45 -9.71 -15.02
C PRO A 59 9.19 -10.57 -15.07
N VAL A 60 8.18 -10.19 -14.29
CA VAL A 60 6.86 -10.83 -14.37
C VAL A 60 6.13 -10.09 -15.46
N ALA A 61 5.94 -10.75 -16.59
CA ALA A 61 5.04 -10.28 -17.62
C ALA A 61 3.73 -9.75 -17.00
N VAL A 62 3.19 -8.61 -17.44
CA VAL A 62 1.75 -8.41 -17.21
C VAL A 62 1.15 -9.46 -18.10
N ASN A 63 0.68 -10.49 -17.43
CA ASN A 63 -0.17 -11.44 -18.06
C ASN A 63 -1.43 -10.65 -18.40
N LEU A 64 -1.85 -10.61 -19.67
CA LEU A 64 -3.11 -9.99 -20.09
C LEU A 64 -4.33 -10.54 -19.32
N SER A 65 -4.14 -11.58 -18.51
CA SER A 65 -5.07 -12.01 -17.47
C SER A 65 -5.22 -11.05 -16.27
N ALA A 66 -4.43 -9.97 -16.17
CA ALA A 66 -4.54 -8.93 -15.16
C ALA A 66 -5.18 -7.63 -15.72
N ASP A 67 -5.85 -7.72 -16.87
CA ASP A 67 -6.70 -6.63 -17.37
C ASP A 67 -8.02 -6.62 -16.62
N PHE A 68 -8.50 -5.43 -16.25
CA PHE A 68 -9.69 -5.24 -15.42
C PHE A 68 -10.47 -4.01 -15.87
N PRO A 69 -11.79 -3.97 -15.66
CA PRO A 69 -12.60 -2.79 -15.97
C PRO A 69 -12.27 -1.66 -14.99
N ILE A 70 -12.22 -0.44 -15.50
CA ILE A 70 -12.03 0.78 -14.74
C ILE A 70 -13.36 1.54 -14.67
N GLU A 71 -13.69 1.97 -13.46
CA GLU A 71 -14.66 3.02 -13.22
C GLU A 71 -13.93 4.26 -12.74
N PHE A 72 -13.85 5.29 -13.59
CA PHE A 72 -13.14 6.52 -13.30
C PHE A 72 -13.82 7.34 -12.20
N TYR A 73 -13.01 7.88 -11.30
CA TYR A 73 -13.39 9.01 -10.45
C TYR A 73 -13.07 10.33 -11.18
N GLN A 74 -11.95 10.37 -11.92
CA GLN A 74 -11.52 11.51 -12.73
C GLN A 74 -10.54 11.10 -13.82
N GLY A 75 -10.31 11.99 -14.79
CA GLY A 75 -9.23 11.85 -15.77
C GLY A 75 -9.49 10.84 -16.88
N GLU A 76 -10.74 10.43 -17.12
CA GLU A 76 -11.10 9.49 -18.21
C GLU A 76 -10.59 9.96 -19.59
N GLY A 77 -10.64 11.28 -19.85
CA GLY A 77 -10.17 11.86 -21.12
C GLY A 77 -8.66 11.82 -21.34
N ALA A 78 -7.87 11.47 -20.32
CA ALA A 78 -6.43 11.26 -20.47
C ALA A 78 -6.09 9.92 -21.15
N TYR A 79 -7.11 9.08 -21.42
CA TYR A 79 -6.92 7.73 -21.95
C TYR A 79 -7.45 7.57 -23.38
N PRO A 80 -6.60 7.10 -24.32
CA PRO A 80 -7.00 6.90 -25.71
C PRO A 80 -7.86 5.64 -25.92
N GLY A 81 -7.93 4.75 -24.93
CA GLY A 81 -8.69 3.49 -25.01
C GLY A 81 -10.18 3.66 -24.73
N HIS A 82 -11.02 3.52 -25.77
CA HIS A 82 -12.49 3.57 -25.70
C HIS A 82 -13.17 2.38 -24.98
N GLY A 83 -12.43 1.60 -24.20
CA GLY A 83 -12.86 0.28 -23.72
C GLY A 83 -13.12 0.16 -22.22
N GLY A 84 -12.84 1.21 -21.43
CA GLY A 84 -13.05 1.19 -19.99
C GLY A 84 -12.28 0.08 -19.26
N ASN A 85 -11.19 -0.44 -19.83
CA ASN A 85 -10.31 -1.46 -19.22
C ASN A 85 -8.91 -0.89 -19.04
N PHE A 86 -8.13 -1.46 -18.11
CA PHE A 86 -6.78 -1.03 -17.76
C PHE A 86 -5.77 -1.17 -18.91
N SER A 87 -5.92 -2.18 -19.78
CA SER A 87 -5.12 -2.29 -21.00
C SER A 87 -5.23 -1.06 -21.90
N GLY A 88 -6.33 -0.30 -21.81
CA GLY A 88 -6.53 0.95 -22.56
C GLY A 88 -5.61 2.11 -22.13
N LEU A 89 -4.87 1.99 -21.03
CA LEU A 89 -3.87 2.99 -20.64
C LEU A 89 -2.57 2.87 -21.45
N PHE A 90 -2.35 1.74 -22.11
CA PHE A 90 -1.14 1.46 -22.86
C PHE A 90 -1.32 1.84 -24.33
N ASP A 91 -0.49 2.77 -24.81
CA ASP A 91 -0.38 3.13 -26.23
C ASP A 91 0.77 2.39 -26.94
N GLY A 92 1.50 1.54 -26.21
CA GLY A 92 2.65 0.79 -26.69
C GLY A 92 3.94 1.60 -26.80
N THR A 93 3.94 2.87 -26.38
CA THR A 93 5.09 3.78 -26.53
C THR A 93 5.69 4.22 -25.20
N ARG A 94 4.87 4.36 -24.16
CA ARG A 94 5.31 4.85 -22.86
C ARG A 94 4.95 3.87 -21.74
N PRO A 95 5.85 3.69 -20.75
CA PRO A 95 5.55 2.86 -19.59
C PRO A 95 4.47 3.49 -18.71
N VAL A 96 3.91 2.70 -17.78
CA VAL A 96 2.84 3.11 -16.86
C VAL A 96 3.24 2.84 -15.41
N VAL A 97 2.96 3.79 -14.53
CA VAL A 97 3.03 3.66 -13.08
C VAL A 97 1.61 3.54 -12.54
N LEU A 98 1.30 2.37 -11.98
CA LEU A 98 0.03 2.06 -11.34
C LEU A 98 0.17 2.23 -9.83
N ASN A 99 -0.56 3.18 -9.26
CA ASN A 99 -0.66 3.42 -7.83
C ASN A 99 -1.90 2.71 -7.26
N LEU A 100 -1.71 1.65 -6.49
CA LEU A 100 -2.77 0.92 -5.78
C LEU A 100 -2.95 1.54 -4.39
N TRP A 101 -4.09 2.20 -4.19
CA TRP A 101 -4.37 2.99 -2.99
C TRP A 101 -5.76 2.64 -2.40
N ALA A 102 -6.10 3.26 -1.27
CA ALA A 102 -7.39 3.06 -0.60
C ALA A 102 -7.85 4.32 0.15
N GLY A 103 -9.16 4.58 0.17
CA GLY A 103 -9.76 5.79 0.77
C GLY A 103 -9.49 6.00 2.27
N ALA A 104 -9.44 4.91 3.06
CA ALA A 104 -9.15 4.94 4.49
C ALA A 104 -7.71 4.48 4.83
N CYS A 105 -6.76 4.71 3.92
CA CYS A 105 -5.35 4.40 4.11
C CYS A 105 -4.53 5.69 4.36
N PRO A 106 -4.06 5.94 5.61
CA PRO A 106 -3.27 7.13 5.92
C PRO A 106 -1.99 7.33 5.08
N PRO A 107 -1.14 6.30 4.86
CA PRO A 107 0.06 6.49 4.02
C PRO A 107 -0.30 6.73 2.56
N CYS A 108 -1.38 6.13 2.04
CA CYS A 108 -1.85 6.38 0.69
C CYS A 108 -2.23 7.87 0.50
N ARG A 109 -3.00 8.44 1.43
CA ARG A 109 -3.31 9.90 1.39
C ARG A 109 -2.05 10.77 1.39
N ALA A 110 -1.00 10.34 2.09
CA ALA A 110 0.22 11.14 2.21
C ALA A 110 1.05 11.19 0.92
N GLU A 111 1.04 10.13 0.10
CA GLU A 111 1.80 10.08 -1.17
C GLU A 111 1.05 10.62 -2.39
N MET A 112 -0.28 10.71 -2.36
CA MET A 112 -1.04 11.18 -3.52
C MET A 112 -0.60 12.56 -4.06
N PRO A 113 -0.22 13.55 -3.21
CA PRO A 113 0.38 14.80 -3.71
C PRO A 113 1.72 14.59 -4.43
N ASP A 114 2.56 13.67 -3.96
CA ASP A 114 3.81 13.31 -4.62
C ASP A 114 3.56 12.67 -6.00
N PHE A 115 2.51 11.87 -6.13
CA PHE A 115 2.06 11.32 -7.42
C PHE A 115 1.54 12.40 -8.37
N ASP A 116 0.93 13.46 -7.84
CA ASP A 116 0.44 14.58 -8.65
C ASP A 116 1.58 15.45 -9.19
N ASP A 117 2.57 15.74 -8.34
CA ASP A 117 3.81 16.40 -8.74
C ASP A 117 4.54 15.56 -9.80
N PHE A 118 4.67 14.25 -9.57
CA PHE A 118 5.25 13.32 -10.52
C PHE A 118 4.49 13.29 -11.85
N ASN A 119 3.16 13.23 -11.84
CA ASN A 119 2.34 13.26 -13.05
C ASN A 119 2.52 14.56 -13.83
N THR A 120 2.69 15.69 -13.15
CA THR A 120 2.95 16.99 -13.79
C THR A 120 4.30 16.99 -14.53
N GLU A 121 5.33 16.37 -13.97
CA GLU A 121 6.68 16.35 -14.54
C GLU A 121 6.90 15.23 -15.57
N TYR A 122 6.37 14.04 -15.30
CA TYR A 122 6.61 12.82 -16.09
C TYR A 122 5.42 12.38 -16.95
N GLY A 123 4.25 13.02 -16.82
CA GLY A 123 3.00 12.57 -17.44
C GLY A 123 3.01 12.45 -18.96
N GLU A 124 3.97 13.07 -19.66
CA GLU A 124 4.19 12.88 -21.10
C GLU A 124 5.09 11.67 -21.42
N ARG A 125 6.01 11.33 -20.51
CA ARG A 125 7.00 10.25 -20.66
C ARG A 125 6.54 8.93 -20.04
N VAL A 126 5.67 8.99 -19.03
CA VAL A 126 5.18 7.87 -18.23
C VAL A 126 3.71 8.10 -17.93
N GLY A 127 2.87 7.09 -18.17
CA GLY A 127 1.46 7.13 -17.76
C GLY A 127 1.33 6.95 -16.26
N VAL A 128 0.46 7.70 -15.61
CA VAL A 128 0.15 7.54 -14.18
C VAL A 128 -1.31 7.15 -14.03
N PHE A 129 -1.61 6.20 -13.17
CA PHE A 129 -2.98 5.86 -12.82
C PHE A 129 -3.11 5.45 -11.36
N GLY A 130 -4.05 6.06 -10.64
CA GLY A 130 -4.44 5.64 -9.29
C GLY A 130 -5.63 4.69 -9.33
N LEU A 131 -5.50 3.50 -8.76
CA LEU A 131 -6.59 2.54 -8.61
C LEU A 131 -6.95 2.37 -7.12
N ASP A 132 -8.17 2.76 -6.76
CA ASP A 132 -8.74 2.48 -5.44
C ASP A 132 -9.16 1.01 -5.34
N ILE A 133 -8.47 0.28 -4.46
CA ILE A 133 -8.76 -1.12 -4.09
C ILE A 133 -9.24 -1.25 -2.64
N GLY A 134 -9.50 -0.13 -1.96
CA GLY A 134 -9.98 -0.06 -0.57
C GLY A 134 -11.13 -1.02 -0.24
N PRO A 135 -12.17 -1.13 -1.10
CA PRO A 135 -13.28 -2.06 -0.87
C PRO A 135 -12.88 -3.53 -0.76
N PHE A 136 -11.75 -3.93 -1.37
CA PHE A 136 -11.28 -5.32 -1.39
C PHE A 136 -10.32 -5.64 -0.25
N VAL A 137 -9.67 -4.61 0.32
CA VAL A 137 -8.67 -4.76 1.38
C VAL A 137 -9.15 -4.27 2.75
N GLY A 138 -10.43 -3.87 2.85
CA GLY A 138 -11.04 -3.42 4.10
C GLY A 138 -10.54 -2.05 4.58
N LEU A 139 -10.04 -1.22 3.66
CA LEU A 139 -9.49 0.11 3.95
C LEU A 139 -10.31 1.23 3.31
N GLY A 140 -11.62 1.17 3.51
CA GLY A 140 -12.57 2.18 3.05
C GLY A 140 -13.47 1.68 1.93
N SER A 141 -14.59 2.39 1.76
CA SER A 141 -15.53 2.20 0.67
C SER A 141 -15.11 3.02 -0.56
N ARG A 142 -15.75 2.73 -1.69
CA ARG A 142 -15.65 3.54 -2.92
C ARG A 142 -16.02 5.02 -2.68
N GLU A 143 -16.93 5.27 -1.74
CA GLU A 143 -17.31 6.64 -1.37
C GLU A 143 -16.19 7.33 -0.56
N ASP A 144 -15.50 6.60 0.32
CA ASP A 144 -14.32 7.12 1.02
C ASP A 144 -13.20 7.47 0.02
N GLY A 145 -13.02 6.64 -1.01
CA GLY A 145 -12.09 6.88 -2.11
C GLY A 145 -12.40 8.18 -2.86
N LYS A 146 -13.64 8.34 -3.35
CA LYS A 146 -14.08 9.57 -4.04
C LYS A 146 -13.88 10.83 -3.19
N ASN A 147 -14.31 10.77 -1.92
CA ASN A 147 -14.15 11.89 -0.99
C ASN A 147 -12.69 12.24 -0.75
N LEU A 148 -11.79 11.26 -0.70
CA LEU A 148 -10.36 11.50 -0.56
C LEU A 148 -9.80 12.26 -1.77
N VAL A 149 -10.13 11.81 -2.99
CA VAL A 149 -9.67 12.43 -4.24
C VAL A 149 -10.16 13.87 -4.33
N GLU A 150 -11.46 14.11 -4.09
CA GLU A 150 -12.04 15.46 -4.10
C GLU A 150 -11.37 16.37 -3.07
N LYS A 151 -11.10 15.86 -1.86
CA LYS A 151 -10.46 16.62 -0.79
C LYS A 151 -9.01 16.99 -1.10
N LEU A 152 -8.27 16.11 -1.77
CA LEU A 152 -6.86 16.34 -2.09
C LEU A 152 -6.70 17.23 -3.33
N GLY A 153 -7.64 17.18 -4.27
CA GLY A 153 -7.58 18.00 -5.48
C GLY A 153 -6.43 17.64 -6.42
N VAL A 154 -5.96 16.39 -6.37
CA VAL A 154 -4.95 15.87 -7.31
C VAL A 154 -5.52 15.80 -8.72
N SER A 155 -4.65 15.87 -9.73
CA SER A 155 -5.01 16.00 -11.14
C SER A 155 -4.76 14.74 -11.99
N TYR A 156 -3.91 13.83 -11.52
CA TYR A 156 -3.65 12.59 -12.25
C TYR A 156 -4.91 11.71 -12.35
N PRO A 157 -5.03 10.84 -13.36
CA PRO A 157 -6.24 10.06 -13.54
C PRO A 157 -6.37 8.98 -12.47
N ILE A 158 -7.59 8.85 -11.95
CA ILE A 158 -7.89 7.99 -10.81
C ILE A 158 -9.22 7.29 -11.06
N GLY A 159 -9.28 6.03 -10.70
CA GLY A 159 -10.51 5.25 -10.71
C GLY A 159 -10.46 4.11 -9.71
N THR A 160 -11.38 3.19 -9.89
CA THR A 160 -11.51 1.95 -9.13
C THR A 160 -11.96 0.85 -10.09
N THR A 161 -12.18 -0.35 -9.58
CA THR A 161 -12.67 -1.47 -10.36
C THR A 161 -13.76 -2.23 -9.59
N THR A 162 -14.53 -3.06 -10.29
CA THR A 162 -15.37 -4.09 -9.68
C THR A 162 -14.63 -5.41 -9.50
N ASP A 163 -13.44 -5.55 -10.08
CA ASP A 163 -12.67 -6.78 -10.05
C ASP A 163 -11.78 -6.85 -8.80
N ALA A 164 -12.12 -7.75 -7.87
CA ALA A 164 -11.34 -7.96 -6.65
C ALA A 164 -10.04 -8.75 -6.91
N GLU A 165 -9.93 -9.44 -8.04
CA GLU A 165 -8.76 -10.28 -8.37
C GLU A 165 -7.50 -9.44 -8.55
N VAL A 166 -7.62 -8.13 -8.82
CA VAL A 166 -6.49 -7.20 -8.89
C VAL A 166 -5.57 -7.26 -7.67
N VAL A 167 -6.11 -7.52 -6.48
CA VAL A 167 -5.32 -7.66 -5.25
C VAL A 167 -4.37 -8.86 -5.35
N ARG A 168 -4.86 -9.98 -5.90
CA ARG A 168 -4.08 -11.20 -6.11
C ARG A 168 -3.15 -11.06 -7.32
N ASP A 169 -3.66 -10.54 -8.42
CA ASP A 169 -2.96 -10.54 -9.71
C ASP A 169 -1.75 -9.59 -9.68
N TYR A 170 -1.86 -8.46 -8.99
CA TYR A 170 -0.72 -7.56 -8.70
C TYR A 170 0.03 -7.90 -7.40
N ARG A 171 -0.32 -9.02 -6.76
CA ARG A 171 0.34 -9.54 -5.55
C ARG A 171 0.47 -8.47 -4.45
N VAL A 172 -0.62 -7.79 -4.15
CA VAL A 172 -0.64 -6.71 -3.14
C VAL A 172 -0.42 -7.31 -1.75
N LEU A 173 0.74 -7.01 -1.16
CA LEU A 173 1.12 -7.47 0.19
C LEU A 173 0.90 -6.41 1.27
N GLY A 174 0.79 -5.14 0.87
CA GLY A 174 0.61 -4.01 1.78
C GLY A 174 0.15 -2.77 1.04
N MET A 175 -0.21 -1.73 1.79
CA MET A 175 -0.70 -0.47 1.25
C MET A 175 0.22 0.69 1.64
N PRO A 176 0.43 1.66 0.75
CA PRO A 176 0.12 1.60 -0.69
C PRO A 176 1.01 0.59 -1.42
N THR A 177 0.65 0.23 -2.65
CA THR A 177 1.52 -0.54 -3.56
C THR A 177 1.62 0.18 -4.90
N THR A 178 2.83 0.35 -5.40
CA THR A 178 3.09 0.95 -6.71
C THR A 178 3.70 -0.08 -7.64
N VAL A 179 3.15 -0.21 -8.85
CA VAL A 179 3.61 -1.14 -9.88
C VAL A 179 4.11 -0.36 -11.07
N PHE A 180 5.34 -0.66 -11.48
CA PHE A 180 6.02 -0.05 -12.63
C PHE A 180 5.93 -1.01 -13.80
N LEU A 181 5.24 -0.58 -14.85
CA LEU A 181 4.84 -1.39 -15.99
C LEU A 181 5.53 -0.82 -17.24
N THR A 182 6.19 -1.66 -18.02
CA THR A 182 6.78 -1.28 -19.31
C THR A 182 5.69 -0.90 -20.33
N ALA A 183 6.07 -0.35 -21.48
CA ALA A 183 5.12 0.14 -22.50
C ALA A 183 4.27 -0.98 -23.14
N ASP A 184 4.77 -2.21 -23.16
CA ASP A 184 4.05 -3.43 -23.56
C ASP A 184 3.21 -4.02 -22.42
N GLY A 185 3.16 -3.32 -21.28
CA GLY A 185 2.55 -3.79 -20.05
C GLY A 185 3.29 -5.00 -19.55
N GLN A 186 4.52 -4.91 -19.08
CA GLN A 186 5.19 -5.97 -18.30
C GLN A 186 5.58 -5.41 -16.94
N THR A 187 5.39 -6.17 -15.86
CA THR A 187 5.75 -5.69 -14.51
C THR A 187 7.27 -5.74 -14.37
N GLN A 188 7.88 -4.56 -14.42
CA GLN A 188 9.30 -4.37 -14.20
C GLN A 188 9.63 -4.34 -12.71
N ARG A 189 8.77 -3.70 -11.91
CA ARG A 189 8.98 -3.55 -10.46
C ARG A 189 7.65 -3.40 -9.72
N THR A 190 7.61 -3.92 -8.51
CA THR A 190 6.59 -3.60 -7.51
C THR A 190 7.25 -3.00 -6.28
N TRP A 191 6.68 -1.92 -5.75
CA TRP A 191 7.10 -1.23 -4.55
C TRP A 191 5.96 -1.25 -3.53
N SER A 192 6.23 -1.73 -2.31
CA SER A 192 5.25 -1.73 -1.23
C SER A 192 5.61 -0.68 -0.18
N GLY A 193 4.67 0.22 0.10
CA GLY A 193 4.83 1.34 1.00
C GLY A 193 4.90 2.69 0.28
N LEU A 194 4.97 3.75 1.09
CA LEU A 194 4.93 5.14 0.65
C LEU A 194 6.07 5.47 -0.32
N LEU A 195 5.76 6.25 -1.36
CA LEU A 195 6.74 6.86 -2.25
C LEU A 195 6.67 8.39 -2.22
N THR A 196 7.84 9.02 -2.35
CA THR A 196 7.96 10.48 -2.57
C THR A 196 8.14 10.76 -4.06
N ALA A 197 7.90 12.01 -4.48
CA ALA A 197 8.06 12.42 -5.88
C ALA A 197 9.49 12.15 -6.37
N SER A 198 10.51 12.48 -5.56
CA SER A 198 11.91 12.22 -5.90
C SER A 198 12.20 10.74 -6.15
N LYS A 199 11.59 9.84 -5.37
CA LYS A 199 11.80 8.40 -5.54
C LYS A 199 11.02 7.86 -6.74
N LEU A 200 9.82 8.39 -6.99
CA LEU A 200 9.07 8.10 -8.22
C LEU A 200 9.88 8.49 -9.45
N SER A 201 10.46 9.68 -9.49
CA SER A 201 11.30 10.17 -10.59
C SER A 201 12.51 9.25 -10.83
N GLU A 202 13.23 8.86 -9.77
CA GLU A 202 14.36 7.92 -9.87
C GLU A 202 13.93 6.58 -10.49
N LEU A 203 12.85 5.98 -9.99
CA LEU A 203 12.35 4.70 -10.48
C LEU A 203 11.74 4.80 -11.89
N ALA A 204 11.18 5.94 -12.24
CA ALA A 204 10.64 6.21 -13.57
C ALA A 204 11.76 6.35 -14.61
N ASP A 205 12.87 7.00 -14.27
CA ASP A 205 14.02 7.09 -15.17
C ASP A 205 14.67 5.71 -15.39
N GLU A 206 14.72 4.85 -14.36
CA GLU A 206 15.11 3.44 -14.52
C GLU A 206 14.16 2.70 -15.48
N LEU A 207 12.84 2.88 -15.31
CA LEU A 207 11.81 2.24 -16.12
C LEU A 207 11.89 2.65 -17.60
N ILE A 208 12.11 3.94 -17.86
CA ILE A 208 12.28 4.49 -19.20
C ILE A 208 13.57 3.95 -19.83
N ALA A 209 14.67 3.86 -19.07
CA ALA A 209 15.94 3.34 -19.59
C ALA A 209 15.89 1.84 -19.93
N ALA A 210 14.96 1.09 -19.32
CA ALA A 210 14.77 -0.34 -19.54
C ALA A 210 13.75 -0.68 -20.64
N SER A 211 12.97 0.31 -21.11
CA SER A 211 11.93 0.16 -22.14
C SER A 211 12.48 0.54 -23.52
#